data_AF-X1SVZ3-F1
#
_entry.id   AF-X1SVZ3-F1
#
_cell.length_a   1.000
_cell.length_b   1.000
_cell.length_c   1.000
_cell.angle_alpha   90.00
_cell.angle_beta   90.00
_cell.angle_gamma   90.00
#
_symmetry.space_group_name_H-M   'P 1'
#
loop_
_entity.id
_entity.type
_entity.pdbx_description
1 polymer ?
#
loop_
_entity_poly.entity_id
_entity_poly.type
_entity_poly.pdbx_seq_one_letter_code
_entity_poly.pdbx_strand_id
1 'polypeptide(L)'
;LAMIEAQWLSTKPGTTISNVREILEEAMLENPIYWEKYYSGEEDALRFARAFSFSDRSRYYWPHQKVQESLQLLLANLKENPIPLSLLSQFLPEQYDKVRSGILPNTPRALIHDKIMKVISDYTYACGLGGNL
;
A
#
# COMPACT_ATOMS: atom_id res chain seq x y z
N LEU A 1 -2.37 4.47 0.44
CA LEU A 1 -2.30 4.92 1.86
C LEU A 1 -1.13 5.84 2.13
N ALA A 2 0.13 5.49 1.79
CA ALA A 2 1.27 6.42 1.96
C ALA A 2 1.04 7.80 1.29
N MET A 3 0.49 7.83 0.07
CA MET A 3 0.15 9.10 -0.60
C MET A 3 -0.97 9.88 0.09
N ILE A 4 -1.92 9.16 0.71
CA ILE A 4 -2.98 9.77 1.52
C ILE A 4 -2.36 10.40 2.77
N GLU A 5 -1.48 9.68 3.47
CA GLU A 5 -0.77 10.18 4.65
C GLU A 5 0.03 11.44 4.31
N ALA A 6 0.83 11.40 3.24
CA ALA A 6 1.62 12.54 2.79
C ALA A 6 0.75 13.76 2.48
N GLN A 7 -0.39 13.58 1.78
CA GLN A 7 -1.26 14.70 1.44
C GLN A 7 -2.08 15.21 2.64
N TRP A 8 -2.46 14.32 3.56
CA TRP A 8 -3.38 14.62 4.65
C TRP A 8 -2.68 15.13 5.91
N LEU A 9 -1.49 14.60 6.21
CA LEU A 9 -0.85 14.76 7.50
C LEU A 9 0.45 15.57 7.45
N SER A 10 1.05 15.78 6.27
CA SER A 10 2.31 16.55 6.15
C SER A 10 2.22 17.99 6.67
N THR A 11 1.04 18.59 6.63
CA THR A 11 0.81 19.96 7.09
C THR A 11 0.28 20.04 8.52
N LYS A 12 0.09 18.90 9.21
CA LYS A 12 -0.43 18.89 10.58
C LYS A 12 0.70 19.07 11.59
N PRO A 13 0.63 20.09 12.47
CA PRO A 13 1.63 20.28 13.52
C PRO A 13 1.78 19.04 14.39
N GLY A 14 3.01 18.67 14.72
CA GLY A 14 3.31 17.55 15.61
C GLY A 14 3.09 16.16 14.99
N THR A 15 2.85 16.06 13.68
CA THR A 15 2.70 14.76 13.00
C THR A 15 3.96 14.41 12.20
N THR A 16 4.53 13.24 12.49
CA THR A 16 5.61 12.65 11.70
C THR A 16 5.01 11.62 10.74
N ILE A 17 5.16 11.84 9.43
CA ILE A 17 4.71 10.88 8.41
C ILE A 17 5.65 9.68 8.34
N SER A 18 5.11 8.52 7.93
CA SER A 18 5.86 7.26 7.95
C SER A 18 7.02 7.17 6.95
N ASN A 19 6.90 7.83 5.80
CA ASN A 19 7.80 7.66 4.66
C ASN A 19 8.02 6.18 4.26
N VAL A 20 7.00 5.34 4.40
CA VAL A 20 7.13 3.89 4.15
C VAL A 20 7.58 3.57 2.72
N ARG A 21 7.29 4.44 1.74
CA ARG A 21 7.71 4.23 0.35
C ARG A 21 9.21 4.47 0.19
N GLU A 22 9.71 5.53 0.81
CA GLU A 22 11.11 5.92 0.81
C GLU A 22 11.94 4.89 1.57
N ILE A 23 11.47 4.46 2.74
CA ILE A 23 12.14 3.44 3.55
C ILE A 23 12.15 2.07 2.86
N LEU A 24 11.09 1.72 2.12
CA LEU A 24 11.07 0.53 1.28
C LEU A 24 12.10 0.64 0.14
N GLU A 25 12.17 1.78 -0.53
CA GLU A 25 13.15 2.03 -1.60
C GLU A 25 14.60 1.97 -1.06
N GLU A 26 14.86 2.59 0.09
CA GLU A 26 16.16 2.52 0.77
C GLU A 26 16.53 1.06 1.08
N ALA A 27 15.62 0.27 1.65
CA ALA A 27 15.87 -1.14 1.93
C ALA A 27 16.14 -1.95 0.65
N MET A 28 15.48 -1.61 -0.46
CA MET A 28 15.73 -2.23 -1.76
C MET A 28 17.10 -1.86 -2.33
N LEU A 29 17.56 -0.62 -2.16
CA LEU A 29 18.88 -0.17 -2.59
C LEU A 29 20.01 -0.71 -1.70
N GLU A 30 19.81 -0.77 -0.38
CA GLU A 30 20.76 -1.33 0.60
C GLU A 30 21.07 -2.82 0.32
N ASN A 31 20.08 -3.58 -0.15
CA ASN A 31 20.23 -5.00 -0.44
C ASN A 31 19.57 -5.39 -1.77
N PRO A 32 20.24 -5.28 -2.92
CA PRO A 32 19.60 -5.43 -4.22
C PRO A 32 19.36 -6.89 -4.67
N ILE A 33 19.78 -7.89 -3.87
CA ILE A 33 19.81 -9.32 -4.25
C ILE A 33 18.47 -9.87 -4.74
N TYR A 34 17.35 -9.32 -4.26
CA TYR A 34 16.03 -9.80 -4.64
C TYR A 34 15.55 -9.21 -5.97
N TRP A 35 16.08 -8.10 -6.47
CA TRP A 35 15.57 -7.45 -7.69
C TRP A 35 16.60 -7.26 -8.80
N GLU A 36 17.91 -7.23 -8.50
CA GLU A 36 18.98 -6.92 -9.47
C GLU A 36 18.98 -7.82 -10.71
N LYS A 37 18.58 -9.09 -10.57
CA LYS A 37 18.55 -10.06 -11.68
C LYS A 37 17.28 -9.95 -12.54
N TYR A 38 16.28 -9.20 -12.09
CA TYR A 38 14.95 -9.12 -12.69
C TYR A 38 14.70 -7.78 -13.39
N TYR A 39 15.34 -6.72 -12.92
CA TYR A 39 15.18 -5.37 -13.47
C TYR A 39 16.49 -4.94 -14.14
N SER A 40 16.37 -4.25 -15.28
CA SER A 40 17.50 -3.76 -16.06
C SER A 40 17.18 -2.39 -16.67
N GLY A 41 18.22 -1.68 -17.09
CA GLY A 41 18.13 -0.35 -17.67
C GLY A 41 18.76 0.73 -16.80
N GLU A 42 18.50 1.98 -17.17
CA GLU A 42 18.98 3.17 -16.47
C GLU A 42 18.30 3.34 -15.10
N GLU A 43 18.88 4.17 -14.24
CA GLU A 43 18.42 4.34 -12.86
C GLU A 43 16.93 4.72 -12.74
N ASP A 44 16.42 5.59 -13.62
CA ASP A 44 15.00 5.94 -13.62
C ASP A 44 14.08 4.74 -13.93
N ALA A 45 14.51 3.85 -14.83
CA ALA A 45 13.79 2.62 -15.15
C ALA A 45 13.86 1.61 -13.99
N LEU A 46 15.01 1.50 -13.33
CA LEU A 46 15.18 0.64 -12.15
C LEU A 46 14.31 1.14 -11.00
N ARG A 47 14.32 2.44 -10.69
CA ARG A 47 13.47 3.07 -9.67
C ARG A 47 11.98 2.83 -9.96
N PHE A 48 11.57 2.99 -11.21
CA PHE A 48 10.20 2.69 -11.62
C PHE A 48 9.86 1.21 -11.40
N ALA A 49 10.75 0.29 -11.81
CA ALA A 49 10.52 -1.15 -11.68
C ALA A 49 10.46 -1.61 -10.21
N ARG A 50 11.30 -1.04 -9.32
CA ARG A 50 11.25 -1.31 -7.88
C ARG A 50 9.89 -0.97 -7.27
N ALA A 51 9.28 0.13 -7.72
CA ALA A 51 7.99 0.61 -7.20
C ALA A 51 6.74 0.01 -7.88
N PHE A 52 6.81 -0.35 -9.18
CA PHE A 52 5.60 -0.59 -9.98
C PHE A 52 5.63 -1.84 -10.86
N SER A 53 6.75 -2.58 -10.92
CA SER A 53 6.80 -3.79 -11.75
C SER A 53 5.84 -4.86 -11.25
N PHE A 54 5.14 -5.52 -12.18
CA PHE A 54 4.27 -6.67 -11.87
C PHE A 54 5.02 -7.89 -11.33
N SER A 55 6.34 -7.96 -11.49
CA SER A 55 7.16 -9.00 -10.85
C SER A 55 7.19 -8.91 -9.32
N ASP A 56 6.79 -7.75 -8.77
CA ASP A 56 6.65 -7.48 -7.34
C ASP A 56 7.83 -7.98 -6.51
N ARG A 57 9.05 -7.58 -6.88
CA ARG A 57 10.25 -7.94 -6.11
C ARG A 57 10.32 -7.19 -4.77
N SER A 58 9.52 -6.13 -4.61
CA SER A 58 9.35 -5.40 -3.35
C SER A 58 8.86 -6.30 -2.21
N ARG A 59 8.13 -7.38 -2.52
CA ARG A 59 7.56 -8.29 -1.51
C ARG A 59 8.54 -8.88 -0.51
N TYR A 60 9.80 -9.06 -0.92
CA TYR A 60 10.85 -9.64 -0.08
C TYR A 60 11.39 -8.66 0.98
N TYR A 61 11.06 -7.37 0.86
CA TYR A 61 11.55 -6.32 1.75
C TYR A 61 10.51 -5.91 2.80
N TRP A 62 9.24 -6.30 2.66
CA TRP A 62 8.24 -6.05 3.70
C TRP A 62 8.65 -6.58 5.09
N PRO A 63 9.30 -7.76 5.24
CA PRO A 63 9.76 -8.23 6.55
C PRO A 63 10.93 -7.44 7.16
N HIS A 64 11.56 -6.54 6.40
CA HIS A 64 12.67 -5.73 6.91
C HIS A 64 12.23 -4.83 8.06
N GLN A 65 13.01 -4.77 9.14
CA GLN A 65 12.62 -4.10 10.39
C GLN A 65 12.20 -2.64 10.17
N LYS A 66 13.01 -1.83 9.49
CA LYS A 66 12.69 -0.42 9.19
C LYS A 66 11.38 -0.28 8.38
N VAL A 67 11.10 -1.22 7.48
CA VAL A 67 9.90 -1.22 6.64
C VAL A 67 8.67 -1.58 7.47
N GLN A 68 8.79 -2.55 8.38
CA GLN A 68 7.72 -2.88 9.33
C GLN A 68 7.40 -1.71 10.27
N GLU A 69 8.43 -1.07 10.82
CA GLU A 69 8.27 0.08 11.73
C GLU A 69 7.56 1.25 11.04
N SER A 70 7.99 1.62 9.83
CA SER A 70 7.33 2.66 9.05
C SER A 70 5.91 2.28 8.62
N LEU A 71 5.65 1.02 8.27
CA LEU A 71 4.30 0.54 8.00
C LEU A 71 3.41 0.66 9.25
N GLN A 72 3.90 0.29 10.45
CA GLN A 72 3.10 0.45 11.67
C GLN A 72 2.80 1.93 11.96
N LEU A 73 3.77 2.83 11.75
CA LEU A 73 3.57 4.27 11.89
C LEU A 73 2.49 4.78 10.91
N LEU A 74 2.54 4.37 9.64
CA LEU A 74 1.50 4.72 8.65
C LEU A 74 0.10 4.28 9.12
N LEU A 75 -0.01 3.03 9.60
CA LEU A 75 -1.28 2.49 10.06
C LEU A 75 -1.80 3.20 11.32
N ALA A 76 -0.92 3.57 12.25
CA ALA A 76 -1.26 4.34 13.44
C ALA A 76 -1.74 5.75 13.07
N ASN A 77 -0.96 6.47 12.26
CA ASN A 77 -1.27 7.82 11.81
C ASN A 77 -2.65 7.90 11.15
N LEU A 78 -2.97 6.97 10.24
CA LEU A 78 -4.26 6.93 9.54
C LEU A 78 -5.41 6.32 10.36
N LYS A 79 -5.11 5.65 11.48
CA LYS A 79 -6.13 5.22 12.45
C LYS A 79 -6.55 6.39 13.35
N GLU A 80 -5.58 7.18 13.81
CA GLU A 80 -5.82 8.36 14.65
C GLU A 80 -6.37 9.55 13.87
N ASN A 81 -6.09 9.60 12.57
CA ASN A 81 -6.57 10.63 11.66
C ASN A 81 -7.42 9.99 10.56
N PRO A 82 -8.76 9.90 10.73
CA PRO A 82 -9.65 9.34 9.73
C PRO A 82 -9.40 9.92 8.33
N ILE A 83 -9.38 9.05 7.32
CA ILE A 83 -9.04 9.42 5.95
C ILE A 83 -10.20 10.23 5.34
N PRO A 84 -9.96 11.45 4.81
CA PRO A 84 -10.97 12.21 4.09
C PRO A 84 -11.49 11.43 2.88
N LEU A 85 -12.81 11.42 2.69
CA LEU A 85 -13.46 10.68 1.60
C LEU A 85 -12.99 11.11 0.21
N SER A 86 -12.61 12.38 0.03
CA SER A 86 -12.04 12.90 -1.23
C SER A 86 -10.70 12.24 -1.57
N LEU A 87 -9.80 12.11 -0.58
CA LEU A 87 -8.53 11.41 -0.76
C LEU A 87 -8.74 9.90 -0.94
N LEU A 88 -9.71 9.32 -0.24
CA LEU A 88 -10.06 7.91 -0.44
C LEU A 88 -10.56 7.68 -1.88
N SER A 89 -11.46 8.53 -2.39
CA SER A 89 -11.94 8.46 -3.78
C SER A 89 -10.81 8.60 -4.80
N GLN A 90 -9.82 9.45 -4.54
CA GLN A 90 -8.69 9.69 -5.44
C GLN A 90 -7.75 8.48 -5.54
N PHE A 91 -7.45 7.84 -4.41
CA PHE A 91 -6.39 6.82 -4.32
C PHE A 91 -6.89 5.38 -4.21
N LEU A 92 -8.13 5.18 -3.78
CA LEU A 92 -8.78 3.88 -3.57
C LEU A 92 -10.28 3.96 -3.98
N PRO A 93 -10.59 4.24 -5.26
CA PRO A 93 -11.96 4.55 -5.71
C PRO A 93 -12.97 3.44 -5.40
N GLU A 94 -12.58 2.18 -5.58
CA GLU A 94 -13.47 1.04 -5.30
C GLU A 94 -13.77 0.88 -3.80
N GLN A 95 -12.77 1.11 -2.94
CA GLN A 95 -12.96 1.08 -1.50
C GLN A 95 -13.77 2.30 -1.04
N TYR A 96 -13.65 3.45 -1.72
CA TYR A 96 -14.48 4.62 -1.46
C TYR A 96 -15.97 4.30 -1.63
N ASP A 97 -16.36 3.60 -2.70
CA ASP A 97 -17.77 3.23 -2.92
C ASP A 97 -18.32 2.36 -1.79
N LYS A 98 -17.51 1.40 -1.32
CA LYS A 98 -17.86 0.52 -0.19
C LYS A 98 -17.90 1.26 1.16
N VAL A 99 -16.99 2.21 1.37
CA VAL A 99 -16.98 3.04 2.59
C VAL A 99 -18.18 3.98 2.61
N ARG A 100 -18.48 4.64 1.48
CA ARG A 100 -19.61 5.55 1.34
C ARG A 100 -20.95 4.85 1.56
N SER A 101 -21.08 3.60 1.12
CA SER A 101 -22.28 2.77 1.32
C SER A 101 -22.36 2.08 2.68
N GLY A 102 -21.35 2.25 3.55
CA GLY A 102 -21.32 1.64 4.89
C GLY A 102 -20.95 0.15 4.93
N ILE A 103 -20.55 -0.43 3.79
CA ILE A 103 -20.16 -1.84 3.66
C ILE A 103 -18.75 -2.07 4.22
N LEU A 104 -17.85 -1.09 4.10
CA LEU A 104 -16.46 -1.18 4.52
C LEU A 104 -16.13 -0.07 5.54
N PRO A 105 -15.51 -0.38 6.69
CA PRO A 105 -15.08 0.66 7.61
C PRO A 105 -13.88 1.43 7.04
N ASN A 106 -13.87 2.75 7.20
CA ASN A 106 -12.78 3.62 6.77
C ASN A 106 -11.56 3.54 7.71
N THR A 107 -10.96 2.35 7.81
CA THR A 107 -9.75 2.11 8.59
C THR A 107 -8.65 1.55 7.70
N PRO A 108 -7.37 1.90 7.92
CA PRO A 108 -6.30 1.52 7.00
C PRO A 108 -6.16 0.00 6.83
N ARG A 109 -6.37 -0.78 7.90
CA ARG A 109 -6.33 -2.25 7.84
C ARG A 109 -7.48 -2.85 7.03
N ALA A 110 -8.70 -2.35 7.21
CA ALA A 110 -9.85 -2.82 6.42
C ALA A 110 -9.68 -2.49 4.93
N LEU A 111 -9.17 -1.31 4.61
CA LEU A 111 -8.89 -0.89 3.23
C LEU A 111 -7.84 -1.80 2.56
N ILE A 112 -6.76 -2.15 3.26
CA ILE A 112 -5.74 -3.09 2.76
C ILE A 112 -6.36 -4.47 2.53
N HIS A 113 -7.10 -4.98 3.53
CA HIS A 113 -7.72 -6.30 3.45
C HIS A 113 -8.70 -6.40 2.28
N ASP A 114 -9.58 -5.40 2.09
CA ASP A 114 -10.52 -5.36 0.97
C ASP A 114 -9.81 -5.40 -0.39
N LYS A 115 -8.68 -4.69 -0.52
CA LYS A 115 -7.89 -4.70 -1.77
C LYS A 115 -7.30 -6.08 -2.07
N ILE A 116 -6.85 -6.80 -1.05
CA ILE A 116 -6.34 -8.18 -1.18
C ILE A 116 -7.49 -9.13 -1.55
N MET A 117 -8.62 -9.03 -0.84
CA MET A 117 -9.78 -9.89 -1.08
C MET A 117 -10.35 -9.75 -2.49
N LYS A 118 -10.24 -8.58 -3.11
CA LYS A 118 -10.60 -8.39 -4.51
C LYS A 118 -9.79 -9.30 -5.46
N VAL A 119 -8.48 -9.41 -5.24
CA VAL A 119 -7.67 -10.30 -6.08
C VAL A 119 -8.10 -11.75 -5.83
N ILE A 120 -8.32 -12.12 -4.58
CA ILE A 120 -8.78 -13.47 -4.20
C ILE A 120 -10.15 -13.79 -4.81
N SER A 121 -11.07 -12.81 -4.91
CA SER A 121 -12.41 -13.05 -5.45
C SER A 121 -12.38 -13.55 -6.90
N ASP A 122 -11.45 -13.03 -7.71
CA ASP A 122 -11.30 -13.47 -9.10
C ASP A 122 -10.90 -14.95 -9.18
N TYR A 123 -10.02 -15.40 -8.28
CA TYR A 123 -9.66 -16.82 -8.16
C TYR A 123 -10.84 -17.66 -7.66
N THR A 124 -11.59 -17.18 -6.66
CA THR A 124 -12.76 -17.93 -6.15
C THR A 124 -13.83 -18.12 -7.22
N TYR A 125 -14.05 -17.09 -8.05
CA TYR A 125 -14.96 -17.16 -9.19
C TYR A 125 -14.48 -18.19 -10.22
N ALA A 126 -13.21 -18.13 -10.61
CA ALA A 126 -12.62 -19.07 -11.57
C ALA A 126 -12.63 -20.53 -11.06
N CYS A 127 -12.50 -20.74 -9.75
CA CYS A 127 -12.54 -22.06 -9.12
C CYS A 127 -13.96 -22.58 -8.85
N GLY A 128 -15.02 -21.86 -9.25
CA GLY A 128 -16.41 -22.28 -9.04
C GLY A 128 -16.88 -22.19 -7.58
N LEU A 129 -16.14 -21.49 -6.73
CA LEU A 129 -16.49 -21.23 -5.33
C LEU A 129 -17.31 -19.93 -5.16
N GLY A 130 -17.50 -19.16 -6.22
CA GLY A 130 -18.20 -17.85 -6.21
C GLY A 130 -19.71 -17.90 -6.02
N GLY A 131 -20.27 -19.05 -5.61
CA GLY A 131 -21.71 -19.25 -5.46
C GLY A 131 -22.29 -18.86 -4.10
N ASN A 132 -21.48 -18.63 -3.05
CA ASN A 132 -21.96 -18.29 -1.70
C ASN A 132 -20.85 -17.64 -0.85
N LEU A 133 -20.65 -16.33 -0.99
CA LEU A 133 -20.03 -15.47 0.04
C LEU A 133 -20.72 -14.11 0.03
#